data_AF-A0A927UCQ5-F1
#
_entry.id   AF-A0A927UCQ5-F1
#
_cell.length_a   1.000
_cell.length_b   1.000
_cell.length_c   1.000
_cell.angle_alpha   90.00
_cell.angle_beta   90.00
_cell.angle_gamma   90.00
#
_symmetry.space_group_name_H-M   'P 1'
#
loop_
_entity.id
_entity.type
_entity.pdbx_description
1 polymer ?
#
loop_
_entity_poly.entity_id
_entity_poly.type
_entity_poly.pdbx_seq_one_letter_code
_entity_poly.pdbx_strand_id
1 'polypeptide(L)'
;MERTTKAERKKNASMFRQYLNIGSLQKAAVIIERQVSKSNPNINRCQFITAKVNGPAREVVIAESVDGVAGCFRELIENCCGKIEQKNYFEDGFNEWLRKTCHMDITFNDGLVMLIEWAK
;
A
#
# COMPACT_ATOMS: atom_id res chain seq x y z
N MET A 1 -17.32 5.97 -6.64
CA MET A 1 -16.80 4.61 -6.32
C MET A 1 -17.44 4.17 -5.02
N GLU A 2 -18.05 2.98 -4.95
CA GLU A 2 -18.54 2.44 -3.67
C GLU A 2 -17.38 2.30 -2.67
N ARG A 3 -17.66 2.51 -1.38
CA ARG A 3 -16.65 2.51 -0.32
C ARG A 3 -16.06 1.11 -0.15
N THR A 4 -14.76 0.95 -0.38
CA THR A 4 -14.06 -0.32 -0.15
C THR A 4 -13.98 -0.64 1.35
N THR A 5 -14.50 -1.80 1.73
CA THR A 5 -14.48 -2.29 3.11
C THR A 5 -13.09 -2.74 3.55
N LYS A 6 -12.85 -2.84 4.87
CA LYS A 6 -11.58 -3.36 5.41
C LYS A 6 -11.29 -4.80 4.95
N ALA A 7 -12.32 -5.64 4.86
CA ALA A 7 -12.19 -7.02 4.39
C ALA A 7 -11.78 -7.08 2.92
N GLU A 8 -12.35 -6.22 2.07
CA GLU A 8 -11.96 -6.11 0.66
C GLU A 8 -10.54 -5.59 0.50
N ARG A 9 -10.14 -4.55 1.26
CA ARG A 9 -8.76 -4.05 1.24
C ARG A 9 -7.76 -5.14 1.63
N LYS A 10 -8.06 -5.94 2.67
CA LYS A 10 -7.23 -7.09 3.06
C LYS A 10 -7.09 -8.11 1.93
N LYS A 11 -8.20 -8.46 1.26
CA LYS A 11 -8.18 -9.36 0.10
C LYS A 11 -7.36 -8.78 -1.05
N ASN A 12 -7.53 -7.49 -1.36
CA ASN A 12 -6.81 -6.80 -2.42
C ASN A 12 -5.31 -6.74 -2.14
N ALA A 13 -4.91 -6.38 -0.92
CA ALA A 13 -3.50 -6.35 -0.50
C ALA A 13 -2.85 -7.74 -0.54
N SER A 14 -3.56 -8.79 -0.12
CA SER A 14 -3.07 -10.17 -0.19
C SER A 14 -2.83 -10.61 -1.64
N MET A 15 -3.77 -10.30 -2.56
CA MET A 15 -3.58 -10.54 -3.99
C MET A 15 -2.40 -9.72 -4.54
N PHE A 16 -2.34 -8.43 -4.23
CA PHE A 16 -1.23 -7.55 -4.63
C PHE A 16 0.14 -8.14 -4.27
N ARG A 17 0.31 -8.62 -3.02
CA ARG A 17 1.55 -9.30 -2.59
C ARG A 17 1.83 -10.58 -3.38
N GLN A 18 0.81 -11.42 -3.57
CA GLN A 18 0.96 -12.65 -4.34
C GLN A 18 1.46 -12.38 -5.76
N TYR A 19 0.94 -11.32 -6.40
CA TYR A 19 1.33 -10.94 -7.75
C TYR A 19 2.73 -10.34 -7.85
N LEU A 20 3.14 -9.54 -6.87
CA LEU A 20 4.52 -9.07 -6.78
C LEU A 20 5.50 -10.26 -6.65
N ASN A 21 5.18 -11.25 -5.82
CA ASN A 21 6.06 -12.40 -5.57
C ASN A 21 6.18 -13.37 -6.76
N ILE A 22 5.07 -13.74 -7.40
CA ILE A 22 5.05 -14.77 -8.46
C ILE A 22 5.67 -14.26 -9.78
N GLY A 23 5.95 -12.96 -9.90
CA GLY A 23 6.81 -12.42 -10.95
C GLY A 23 6.16 -12.14 -12.31
N SER A 24 4.83 -12.22 -12.41
CA SER A 24 4.12 -11.75 -13.63
C SER A 24 4.13 -10.22 -13.75
N LEU A 25 4.37 -9.50 -12.66
CA LEU A 25 4.61 -8.05 -12.62
C LEU A 25 5.99 -7.80 -12.01
N GLN A 26 6.93 -7.26 -12.80
CA GLN A 26 8.24 -6.87 -12.28
C GLN A 26 8.13 -5.71 -11.27
N LYS A 27 7.16 -4.82 -11.47
CA LYS A 27 6.85 -3.67 -10.61
C LYS A 27 5.35 -3.45 -10.59
N ALA A 28 4.83 -2.92 -9.48
CA ALA A 28 3.47 -2.46 -9.37
C ALA A 28 3.43 -0.97 -9.01
N ALA A 29 2.63 -0.21 -9.76
CA ALA A 29 2.33 1.17 -9.42
C ALA A 29 1.26 1.23 -8.33
N VAL A 30 1.54 2.02 -7.30
CA VAL A 30 0.60 2.34 -6.23
C VAL A 30 0.40 3.85 -6.22
N ILE A 31 -0.83 4.28 -6.49
CA ILE A 31 -1.29 5.65 -6.42
C ILE A 31 -1.59 5.99 -4.96
N ILE A 32 -1.11 7.15 -4.52
CA ILE A 32 -1.31 7.73 -3.21
C ILE A 32 -2.39 8.80 -3.33
N GLU A 33 -3.65 8.41 -3.08
CA GLU A 33 -4.75 9.37 -3.08
C GLU A 33 -4.90 9.98 -1.69
N ARG A 34 -4.72 11.30 -1.59
CA ARG A 34 -4.90 12.06 -0.34
C ARG A 34 -6.23 12.80 -0.40
N GLN A 35 -7.07 12.56 0.61
CA GLN A 35 -8.35 13.23 0.74
C GLN A 35 -8.30 14.16 1.93
N VAL A 36 -8.24 15.46 1.66
CA VAL A 36 -8.26 16.48 2.70
C VAL A 36 -9.67 16.53 3.30
N SER A 37 -9.74 16.33 4.62
CA SER A 37 -10.99 16.45 5.35
C SER A 37 -11.46 17.91 5.37
N LYS A 38 -12.68 18.16 4.91
CA LYS A 38 -13.29 19.51 4.89
C LYS A 38 -13.71 20.01 6.28
N SER A 39 -13.88 19.11 7.25
CA SER A 39 -14.44 19.43 8.57
C SER A 39 -13.47 19.26 9.73
N ASN A 40 -12.40 18.47 9.54
CA ASN A 40 -11.37 18.28 10.57
C ASN A 40 -9.99 18.24 9.91
N PRO A 41 -9.18 19.32 10.03
CA PRO A 41 -7.86 19.41 9.38
C PRO A 41 -6.83 18.41 9.93
N ASN A 42 -7.08 17.79 11.09
CA ASN A 42 -6.21 16.77 11.66
C ASN A 42 -6.41 15.39 11.01
N ILE A 43 -7.45 15.22 10.17
CA ILE A 43 -7.69 13.97 9.45
C ILE A 43 -6.95 14.02 8.11
N ASN A 44 -5.91 13.21 8.01
CA ASN A 44 -5.11 13.03 6.80
C ASN A 44 -5.51 11.73 6.11
N ARG A 45 -6.73 11.70 5.55
CA ARG A 45 -7.21 10.49 4.86
C ARG A 45 -6.33 10.22 3.64
N CYS A 46 -5.85 8.99 3.54
CA CYS A 46 -5.02 8.52 2.44
C CYS A 46 -5.49 7.14 2.02
N GLN A 47 -5.40 6.85 0.73
CA GLN A 47 -5.63 5.54 0.15
C GLN A 47 -4.44 5.14 -0.71
N PHE A 48 -4.08 3.87 -0.64
CA PHE A 48 -3.20 3.22 -1.62
C PHE A 48 -4.06 2.48 -2.61
N ILE A 49 -3.92 2.86 -3.89
CA ILE A 49 -4.73 2.35 -5.00
C ILE A 49 -3.79 1.71 -6.01
N THR A 50 -4.14 0.53 -6.52
CA THR A 50 -3.36 -0.13 -7.56
C THR A 50 -4.28 -0.75 -8.61
N ALA A 51 -3.71 -1.14 -9.75
CA ALA A 51 -4.46 -1.86 -10.77
C ALA A 51 -4.88 -3.23 -10.23
N LYS A 52 -6.15 -3.58 -10.44
CA LYS A 52 -6.65 -4.92 -10.15
C LYS A 52 -5.90 -5.91 -11.03
N VAL A 53 -5.21 -6.84 -10.38
CA VAL A 53 -4.34 -7.77 -11.12
C VAL A 53 -5.12 -8.90 -11.79
N ASN A 54 -6.37 -9.15 -11.35
CA ASN A 54 -7.25 -10.18 -11.91
C ASN A 54 -8.61 -9.65 -12.34
N GLY A 55 -9.00 -9.96 -13.58
CA GLY A 55 -10.30 -9.62 -14.14
C GLY A 55 -10.31 -8.27 -14.85
N PRO A 56 -11.47 -7.58 -14.92
CA PRO A 56 -11.59 -6.32 -15.64
C PRO A 56 -10.60 -5.28 -15.12
N ALA A 57 -9.98 -4.55 -16.04
CA ALA A 57 -9.10 -3.43 -15.73
C ALA A 57 -9.86 -2.40 -14.89
N ARG A 58 -9.59 -2.39 -13.59
CA ARG A 58 -10.20 -1.51 -12.60
C ARG A 58 -9.19 -1.23 -11.52
N GLU A 59 -9.25 -0.06 -10.92
CA GLU A 59 -8.48 0.25 -9.72
C GLU A 59 -9.06 -0.41 -8.46
N VAL A 60 -8.20 -0.78 -7.53
CA VAL A 60 -8.57 -1.35 -6.24
C VAL A 60 -7.81 -0.68 -5.12
N VAL A 61 -8.50 -0.40 -4.00
CA VAL A 61 -7.88 0.08 -2.78
C VAL A 61 -7.25 -1.11 -2.04
N ILE A 62 -5.96 -1.01 -1.73
CA ILE A 62 -5.20 -2.03 -0.98
C ILE A 62 -4.93 -1.60 0.47
N ALA A 63 -4.97 -0.29 0.76
CA ALA A 63 -4.90 0.25 2.11
C ALA A 63 -5.58 1.62 2.20
N GLU A 64 -6.11 1.96 3.37
CA GLU A 64 -6.71 3.24 3.72
C GLU A 64 -6.38 3.58 5.17
N SER A 65 -6.01 4.84 5.43
CA SER A 65 -5.87 5.33 6.79
C SER A 65 -6.19 6.81 6.91
N VAL A 66 -6.56 7.24 8.12
CA VAL A 66 -6.68 8.65 8.51
C VAL A 66 -5.35 9.26 8.97
N ASP A 67 -4.32 8.43 9.17
CA ASP A 67 -2.96 8.82 9.58
C ASP A 67 -2.03 9.04 8.37
N GLY A 68 -2.59 9.32 7.20
CA GLY A 68 -1.84 9.53 5.96
C GLY A 68 -1.12 8.29 5.43
N VAL A 69 0.00 8.53 4.75
CA VAL A 69 0.81 7.51 4.06
C VAL A 69 1.37 6.47 5.05
N ALA A 70 1.82 6.91 6.23
CA ALA A 70 2.32 6.01 7.26
C ALA A 70 1.25 5.02 7.74
N GLY A 71 0.02 5.49 7.93
CA GLY A 71 -1.10 4.62 8.27
C GLY A 71 -1.48 3.65 7.15
N CYS A 72 -1.35 4.06 5.88
CA CYS A 72 -1.60 3.18 4.74
C CYS A 72 -0.54 2.08 4.63
N PHE A 73 0.74 2.41 4.83
CA PHE A 73 1.79 1.38 4.94
C PHE A 73 1.50 0.42 6.09
N ARG A 74 1.04 0.93 7.23
CA ARG A 74 0.71 0.11 8.39
C ARG A 74 -0.35 -0.94 8.08
N GLU A 75 -1.44 -0.52 7.45
CA GLU A 75 -2.52 -1.44 7.04
C GLU A 75 -2.07 -2.38 5.91
N LEU A 76 -1.33 -1.88 4.92
CA LEU A 76 -0.80 -2.70 3.82
C LEU A 76 0.09 -3.82 4.35
N ILE A 77 1.05 -3.50 5.22
CA ILE A 77 1.98 -4.46 5.83
C ILE A 77 1.20 -5.47 6.68
N GLU A 78 0.24 -5.03 7.50
CA GLU A 78 -0.57 -5.96 8.30
C GLU A 78 -1.34 -6.95 7.42
N ASN A 79 -1.89 -6.47 6.30
CA ASN A 79 -2.62 -7.32 5.36
C ASN A 79 -1.72 -8.26 4.54
N CYS A 80 -0.50 -7.83 4.23
CA CYS A 80 0.47 -8.55 3.41
C CYS A 80 1.30 -9.58 4.20
N CYS A 81 1.73 -9.20 5.41
CA CYS A 81 2.73 -9.89 6.22
C CYS A 81 2.18 -10.37 7.57
N GLY A 82 0.95 -10.01 7.92
CA GLY A 82 0.37 -10.27 9.23
C GLY A 82 0.82 -9.26 10.29
N LYS A 83 0.50 -9.55 11.56
CA LYS A 83 0.86 -8.69 12.68
C LYS A 83 2.33 -8.89 13.06
N ILE A 84 3.20 -8.07 12.49
CA ILE A 84 4.63 -7.99 12.81
C ILE A 84 4.94 -6.67 13.50
N GLU A 85 6.07 -6.60 14.21
CA GLU A 85 6.62 -5.32 14.67
C GLU A 85 6.95 -4.45 13.44
N GLN A 86 6.35 -3.27 13.34
CA GLN A 86 6.45 -2.43 12.15
C GLN A 86 7.34 -1.22 12.40
N LYS A 87 8.17 -0.90 11.40
CA LYS A 87 8.90 0.37 11.33
C LYS A 87 8.02 1.46 10.73
N ASN A 88 8.09 2.68 11.26
CA ASN A 88 7.28 3.78 10.74
C ASN A 88 7.80 4.24 9.38
N TYR A 89 6.89 4.60 8.46
CA TYR A 89 7.24 5.11 7.13
C TYR A 89 8.20 6.30 7.15
N PHE A 90 8.11 7.16 8.17
CA PHE A 90 8.96 8.35 8.30
C PHE A 90 10.26 8.11 9.07
N GLU A 91 10.51 6.90 9.57
CA GLU A 91 11.75 6.58 10.27
C GLU A 91 12.88 6.21 9.31
N ASP A 92 14.10 6.61 9.65
CA ASP A 92 15.30 6.28 8.89
C ASP A 92 15.47 4.76 8.76
N GLY A 93 15.71 4.30 7.54
CA GLY A 93 15.86 2.86 7.24
C GLY A 93 14.52 2.11 7.12
N PHE A 94 13.39 2.79 7.00
CA PHE A 94 12.10 2.16 6.66
C PHE A 94 12.19 1.30 5.39
N ASN A 95 12.75 1.83 4.29
CA ASN A 95 12.85 1.09 3.02
C ASN A 95 13.70 -0.17 3.15
N GLU A 96 14.82 -0.10 3.87
CA GLU A 96 15.68 -1.27 4.11
C GLU A 96 14.96 -2.33 4.95
N TRP A 97 14.22 -1.90 5.98
CA TRP A 97 13.39 -2.77 6.79
C TRP A 97 12.27 -3.42 5.97
N LEU A 98 11.55 -2.64 5.17
CA LEU A 98 10.48 -3.12 4.28
C LEU A 98 11.01 -4.18 3.31
N ARG A 99 12.20 -3.94 2.75
CA ARG A 99 12.89 -4.87 1.86
C ARG A 99 13.23 -6.18 2.57
N LYS A 100 13.85 -6.12 3.76
CA LYS A 100 14.32 -7.30 4.50
C LYS A 100 13.18 -8.12 5.13
N THR A 101 12.15 -7.45 5.62
CA THR A 101 11.09 -8.08 6.41
C THR A 101 9.86 -8.43 5.57
N CYS A 102 9.53 -7.61 4.58
CA CYS A 102 8.33 -7.77 3.77
C CYS A 102 8.61 -8.19 2.31
N HIS A 103 9.88 -8.25 1.91
CA HIS A 103 10.32 -8.50 0.53
C HIS A 103 9.73 -7.51 -0.49
N MET A 104 9.48 -6.28 -0.05
CA MET A 104 8.99 -5.20 -0.91
C MET A 104 10.03 -4.08 -0.97
N ASP A 105 10.37 -3.63 -2.18
CA ASP A 105 11.27 -2.51 -2.40
C ASP A 105 10.55 -1.36 -3.10
N ILE A 106 10.71 -0.14 -2.60
CA ILE A 106 10.14 1.08 -3.19
C ILE A 106 11.20 1.68 -4.10
N THR A 107 11.12 1.37 -5.40
CA THR A 107 12.14 1.81 -6.38
C THR A 107 11.90 3.18 -6.98
N PHE A 108 10.70 3.72 -6.78
CA PHE A 108 10.34 5.09 -7.16
C PHE A 108 9.27 5.60 -6.22
N ASN A 109 9.34 6.89 -5.87
CA ASN A 109 8.34 7.58 -5.05
C ASN A 109 8.43 9.09 -5.29
N ASP A 110 7.37 9.69 -5.84
CA ASP A 110 7.27 11.14 -6.04
C ASP A 110 6.23 11.81 -5.11
N GLY A 111 5.67 11.06 -4.17
CA GLY A 111 4.63 11.51 -3.24
C GLY A 111 3.19 11.42 -3.76
N LEU A 112 2.99 11.10 -5.05
CA LEU A 112 1.70 10.80 -5.68
C LEU A 112 1.63 9.35 -6.16
N VAL A 113 2.74 8.80 -6.64
CA VAL A 113 2.87 7.43 -7.13
C VAL A 113 4.14 6.83 -6.55
N MET A 114 4.05 5.56 -6.15
CA MET A 114 5.21 4.74 -5.83
C MET A 114 5.26 3.49 -6.71
N LEU A 115 6.46 3.07 -7.08
CA LEU A 115 6.69 1.78 -7.72
C LEU A 115 7.23 0.81 -6.68
N ILE A 116 6.48 -0.26 -6.43
CA ILE A 116 6.87 -1.33 -5.53
C ILE A 116 7.26 -2.56 -6.35
N GLU A 117 8.38 -3.17 -6.01
CA GLU A 117 8.81 -4.45 -6.58
C GLU A 117 9.04 -5.49 -5.49
N TRP A 118 9.10 -6.76 -5.90
CA TRP A 118 9.49 -7.83 -5.02
C TRP A 118 11.01 -7.86 -4.88
N ALA A 119 11.50 -7.72 -3.65
CA ALA A 119 12.91 -7.76 -3.34
C ALA A 119 13.41 -9.22 -3.34
N LYS A 120 14.34 -9.52 -4.27
CA LYS A 120 15.07 -10.78 -4.30
C LYS A 120 16.11 -10.86 -3.18
#